data_AF-A0A349HGL2-F1
#
_entry.id   AF-A0A349HGL2-F1
#
_cell.length_a   1.000
_cell.length_b   1.000
_cell.length_c   1.000
_cell.angle_alpha   90.00
_cell.angle_beta   90.00
_cell.angle_gamma   90.00
#
_symmetry.space_group_name_H-M   'P 1'
#
loop_
_entity.id
_entity.type
_entity.pdbx_description
1 polymer ?
#
loop_
_entity_poly.entity_id
_entity_poly.type
_entity_poly.pdbx_seq_one_letter_code
_entity_poly.pdbx_strand_id
1 'polypeptide(L)'
;MRNYEYEFERALVAEIVETYKIQGIAHTEFARMMYGDTKTAPSKWWKIREVSPTGKPQGMPVSEAVRAAVVLNVDVASLFFRVQEKMKSA
;
A
#
# COMPACT_ATOMS: atom_id res chain seq x y z
N MET A 1 -12.99 18.07 -7.00
CA MET A 1 -12.60 17.02 -7.96
C MET A 1 -12.36 15.75 -7.17
N ARG A 2 -13.03 14.64 -7.51
CA ARG A 2 -12.61 13.31 -7.00
C ARG A 2 -11.24 13.05 -7.61
N ASN A 3 -10.21 12.94 -6.78
CA ASN A 3 -8.85 12.62 -7.25
C ASN A 3 -8.80 11.13 -7.60
N TYR A 4 -9.50 10.74 -8.67
CA TYR A 4 -9.47 9.37 -9.22
C TYR A 4 -8.03 8.89 -9.47
N GLU A 5 -7.13 9.82 -9.77
CA GLU A 5 -5.69 9.57 -10.00
C GLU A 5 -4.96 8.89 -8.83
N TYR A 6 -5.53 8.87 -7.62
CA TYR A 6 -4.88 8.29 -6.44
C TYR A 6 -5.79 7.30 -5.67
N GLU A 7 -6.98 7.01 -6.18
CA GLU A 7 -7.92 6.08 -5.52
C GLU A 7 -7.38 4.65 -5.57
N PHE A 8 -6.78 4.26 -6.69
CA PHE A 8 -6.16 2.95 -6.84
C PHE A 8 -4.98 2.78 -5.89
N GLU A 9 -4.08 3.76 -5.79
CA GLU A 9 -2.91 3.73 -4.93
C GLU A 9 -3.31 3.67 -3.45
N ARG A 10 -4.39 4.35 -3.06
CA ARG A 10 -4.93 4.24 -1.70
C ARG A 10 -5.51 2.87 -1.42
N ALA A 11 -6.29 2.34 -2.35
CA ALA A 11 -6.86 1.00 -2.24
C ALA A 11 -5.77 -0.07 -2.22
N LEU A 12 -4.68 0.13 -3.00
CA LEU A 12 -3.50 -0.71 -3.02
C LEU A 12 -2.76 -0.72 -1.68
N VAL A 13 -2.49 0.47 -1.12
CA VAL A 13 -1.88 0.55 0.23
C VAL A 13 -2.79 -0.10 1.27
N ALA A 14 -4.10 0.11 1.18
CA ALA A 14 -5.06 -0.52 2.10
C ALA A 14 -5.05 -2.05 1.99
N GLU A 15 -5.03 -2.60 0.78
CA GLU A 15 -4.96 -4.04 0.53
C GLU A 15 -3.65 -4.65 1.06
N ILE A 16 -2.52 -3.99 0.83
CA ILE A 16 -1.23 -4.42 1.37
C ILE A 16 -1.27 -4.43 2.89
N VAL A 17 -1.87 -3.39 3.49
CA VAL A 17 -2.04 -3.27 4.94
C VAL A 17 -2.90 -4.37 5.53
N GLU A 18 -4.00 -4.70 4.86
CA GLU A 18 -4.88 -5.79 5.25
C GLU A 18 -4.18 -7.15 5.12
N THR A 19 -3.45 -7.36 4.01
CA THR A 19 -2.75 -8.62 3.72
C THR A 19 -1.69 -8.93 4.78
N TYR A 20 -0.81 -7.99 5.11
CA TYR A 20 0.22 -8.27 6.13
C TYR A 20 -0.40 -8.48 7.52
N LYS A 21 -1.52 -7.81 7.83
CA LYS A 21 -2.24 -8.01 9.10
C LYS A 21 -2.84 -9.41 9.19
N ILE A 22 -3.45 -9.90 8.11
CA ILE A 22 -3.98 -11.26 8.02
C ILE A 22 -2.86 -12.29 8.18
N GLN A 23 -1.67 -12.02 7.62
CA GLN A 23 -0.48 -12.86 7.80
C GLN A 23 0.16 -12.75 9.20
N GLY A 24 -0.40 -11.94 10.10
CA GLY A 24 0.12 -11.74 11.46
C GLY A 24 1.42 -10.93 11.52
N ILE A 25 1.79 -10.23 10.44
CA ILE A 25 3.01 -9.43 10.38
C ILE A 25 2.75 -8.08 11.04
N ALA A 26 3.59 -7.69 12.00
CA ALA A 26 3.53 -6.38 12.62
C ALA A 26 3.94 -5.30 11.60
N HIS A 27 3.32 -4.12 11.66
CA HIS A 27 3.59 -3.04 10.71
C HIS A 27 5.08 -2.60 10.67
N THR A 28 5.75 -2.60 11.83
CA THR A 28 7.19 -2.30 11.95
C THR A 28 8.06 -3.39 11.36
N GLU A 29 7.64 -4.66 11.49
CA GLU A 29 8.36 -5.79 10.91
C GLU A 29 8.22 -5.81 9.39
N PHE A 30 7.00 -5.56 8.89
CA PHE A 30 6.76 -5.38 7.48
C PHE A 30 7.59 -4.22 6.89
N ALA A 31 7.70 -3.10 7.60
CA ALA A 31 8.54 -1.97 7.21
C ALA A 31 10.02 -2.38 7.08
N ARG A 32 10.52 -3.15 8.05
CA ARG A 32 11.88 -3.71 8.03
C ARG A 32 12.10 -4.63 6.84
N MET A 33 11.15 -5.50 6.53
CA MET A 33 11.23 -6.41 5.37
C MET A 33 11.26 -5.65 4.04
N MET A 34 10.55 -4.52 3.94
CA MET A 34 10.45 -3.71 2.73
C MET A 34 11.63 -2.77 2.47
N TYR A 35 12.11 -2.10 3.52
CA TYR A 35 13.04 -0.98 3.39
C TYR A 35 14.35 -1.20 4.16
N GLY A 36 14.46 -2.28 4.94
CA GLY A 36 15.60 -2.50 5.84
C GLY A 36 15.59 -1.59 7.08
N ASP A 37 14.55 -0.77 7.26
CA ASP A 37 14.37 0.15 8.38
C ASP A 37 12.90 0.19 8.82
N THR A 38 12.65 0.50 10.09
CA THR A 38 11.33 0.61 10.70
C THR A 38 10.75 2.01 10.64
N LYS A 39 11.55 3.05 10.30
CA LYS A 39 11.11 4.46 10.32
C LYS A 39 10.47 4.94 9.01
N THR A 40 10.84 4.36 7.88
CA THR A 40 10.51 4.90 6.54
C THR A 40 9.12 4.50 6.04
N ALA A 41 8.68 3.26 6.24
CA ALA A 41 7.41 2.77 5.69
C ALA A 41 6.15 3.37 6.33
N PRO A 42 6.04 3.47 7.68
CA PRO A 42 4.80 3.89 8.33
C PRO A 42 4.41 5.31 7.96
N SER A 43 5.39 6.21 7.93
CA SER A 43 5.17 7.62 7.64
C SER A 43 4.84 7.89 6.16
N LYS A 44 5.38 7.09 5.24
CA LYS A 44 5.14 7.23 3.80
C LYS A 44 3.78 6.66 3.40
N TRP A 45 3.43 5.47 3.86
CA TRP A 45 2.18 4.82 3.51
C TRP A 45 0.97 5.42 4.22
N TRP A 46 1.16 5.89 5.45
CA TRP A 46 0.13 6.70 6.12
C TRP A 46 -0.18 7.98 5.35
N LYS A 47 0.82 8.66 4.77
CA LYS A 47 0.61 9.86 3.92
C LYS A 47 -0.07 9.56 2.58
N ILE A 48 0.11 8.35 2.04
CA ILE A 48 -0.60 7.90 0.83
C ILE A 48 -2.06 7.60 1.18
N ARG A 49 -2.30 6.92 2.31
CA ARG A 49 -3.64 6.51 2.76
C ARG A 49 -4.49 7.68 3.26
N GLU A 50 -3.90 8.55 4.07
CA GLU A 50 -4.53 9.72 4.66
C GLU A 50 -3.94 10.96 4.01
N VAL A 51 -4.72 11.54 3.09
CA VAL A 51 -4.39 12.76 2.37
C VAL A 51 -3.83 13.77 3.35
N SER A 52 -2.54 14.09 3.24
CA SER A 52 -1.93 15.07 4.14
C SER A 52 -2.73 16.38 4.05
N PRO A 53 -3.19 16.96 5.17
CA PRO A 53 -3.98 18.21 5.15
C PRO A 53 -3.21 19.40 4.55
N THR A 54 -1.90 19.27 4.34
CA THR A 54 -1.01 20.30 3.78
C THR A 54 -0.22 19.84 2.53
N GLY A 55 -0.41 18.60 2.06
CA GLY A 55 0.55 17.97 1.14
C GLY A 55 -0.10 17.38 -0.11
N LYS A 56 0.51 17.63 -1.27
CA LYS A 56 0.16 17.04 -2.56
C LYS A 56 -0.08 15.52 -2.42
N PRO A 57 -1.10 14.96 -3.08
CA PRO A 57 -1.32 13.52 -3.12
C PRO A 57 -0.03 12.78 -3.47
N GLN A 58 0.32 11.76 -2.68
CA GLN A 58 1.47 10.92 -2.97
C GLN A 58 0.99 9.63 -3.61
N GLY A 59 1.55 9.31 -4.77
CA GLY A 59 1.35 8.02 -5.42
C GLY A 59 2.25 6.95 -4.82
N MET A 60 1.86 5.69 -4.99
CA MET A 60 2.70 4.53 -4.70
C MET A 60 3.40 4.11 -6.00
N PRO A 61 4.75 4.22 -6.09
CA PRO A 61 5.46 3.73 -7.26
C PRO A 61 5.23 2.23 -7.47
N VAL A 62 5.09 1.80 -8.72
CA VAL A 62 4.92 0.37 -9.07
C VAL A 62 6.07 -0.48 -8.54
N SER A 63 7.29 0.06 -8.49
CA SER A 63 8.45 -0.62 -7.90
C SER A 63 8.27 -0.95 -6.41
N GLU A 64 7.59 -0.09 -5.65
CA GLU A 64 7.25 -0.36 -4.26
C GLU A 64 6.14 -1.41 -4.14
N ALA A 65 5.16 -1.38 -5.04
CA ALA A 65 4.10 -2.39 -5.11
C ALA A 65 4.66 -3.79 -5.41
N VAL A 66 5.59 -3.89 -6.36
CA VAL A 66 6.28 -5.14 -6.68
C VAL A 66 7.05 -5.66 -5.47
N ARG A 67 7.78 -4.78 -4.77
CA ARG A 67 8.52 -5.18 -3.56
C ARG A 67 7.59 -5.64 -2.45
N ALA A 68 6.45 -4.96 -2.25
CA ALA A 68 5.45 -5.36 -1.27
C ALA A 68 4.87 -6.73 -1.59
N ALA A 69 4.57 -6.99 -2.87
CA ALA A 69 4.09 -8.28 -3.32
C ALA A 69 5.10 -9.40 -3.00
N VAL A 70 6.39 -9.17 -3.29
CA VAL A 70 7.47 -10.11 -2.95
C VAL A 70 7.56 -10.39 -1.44
N VAL A 71 7.52 -9.35 -0.60
CA VAL A 71 7.55 -9.50 0.87
C VAL A 71 6.34 -10.27 1.40
N LEU A 72 5.18 -10.04 0.81
CA LEU A 72 3.92 -10.72 1.15
C LEU A 72 3.79 -12.12 0.54
N ASN A 73 4.78 -12.56 -0.24
CA ASN A 73 4.77 -13.82 -0.97
C ASN A 73 3.52 -13.97 -1.87
N VAL A 74 3.15 -12.90 -2.55
CA VAL A 74 2.09 -12.85 -3.56
C VAL A 74 2.62 -12.23 -4.85
N ASP A 75 2.01 -12.56 -5.98
CA ASP A 75 2.32 -11.91 -7.24
C ASP A 75 1.66 -10.52 -7.33
N VAL A 76 2.39 -9.58 -7.92
CA VAL A 76 1.91 -8.19 -8.06
C VAL A 76 0.63 -8.09 -8.89
N ALA A 77 0.44 -9.01 -9.85
CA ALA A 77 -0.76 -9.06 -10.67
C ALA A 77 -2.00 -9.44 -9.85
N SER A 78 -1.94 -10.48 -9.01
CA SER A 78 -3.02 -10.79 -8.07
C SER A 78 -3.29 -9.66 -7.08
N LEU A 79 -2.24 -8.98 -6.60
CA LEU A 79 -2.42 -7.84 -5.71
C LEU A 79 -3.24 -6.74 -6.39
N PHE A 80 -2.90 -6.37 -7.63
CA PHE A 80 -3.66 -5.39 -8.41
C PHE A 80 -5.07 -5.85 -8.75
N PHE A 81 -5.24 -7.13 -9.06
CA PHE A 81 -6.55 -7.72 -9.32
C PHE A 81 -7.47 -7.59 -8.11
N ARG A 82 -7.01 -7.95 -6.90
CA ARG A 82 -7.78 -7.82 -5.65
C ARG A 82 -8.22 -6.38 -5.39
N VAL A 83 -7.30 -5.43 -5.59
CA VAL A 83 -7.58 -4.00 -5.44
C VAL A 83 -8.67 -3.57 -6.42
N GLN A 84 -8.56 -3.97 -7.69
CA GLN A 84 -9.54 -3.63 -8.71
C GLN A 84 -10.93 -4.21 -8.41
N GLU A 85 -11.01 -5.45 -7.92
CA GLU A 85 -12.27 -6.08 -7.53
C GLU A 85 -12.90 -5.39 -6.31
N LYS A 86 -12.10 -4.96 -5.33
CA LYS A 86 -12.56 -4.17 -4.18
C LYS A 86 -13.09 -2.80 -4.61
N MET A 87 -12.45 -2.15 -5.59
CA MET A 87 -12.89 -0.85 -6.11
C MET A 87 -14.17 -0.93 -6.94
N LYS A 88 -14.43 -2.03 -7.67
CA LYS A 88 -15.70 -2.23 -8.39
C LYS A 88 -16.89 -2.45 -7.45
N SER A 89 -16.61 -2.93 -6.24
CA SER A 89 -17.62 -3.32 -5.25
C SER A 89 -17.95 -2.19 -4.25
N ALA A 90 -17.26 -1.05 -4.34
CA ALA A 90 -17.39 0.13 -3.48
C ALA A 90 -18.19 1.25 -4.16
#